data_AF-A0A2E4VAC8-F1
#
_entry.id   AF-A0A2E4VAC8-F1
#
_cell.length_a   1.000
_cell.length_b   1.000
_cell.length_c   1.000
_cell.angle_alpha   90.00
_cell.angle_beta   90.00
_cell.angle_gamma   90.00
#
_symmetry.space_group_name_H-M   'P 1'
#
loop_
_entity.id
_entity.type
_entity.pdbx_description
1 polymer ?
#
loop_
_entity_poly.entity_id
_entity_poly.type
_entity_poly.pdbx_seq_one_letter_code
_entity_poly.pdbx_strand_id
1 'polypeptide(L)'
;MVKITDVKSFVVWENGRNFFFVKVETDAGIYGEGGLTWREMAASGCVDHLKPLLVGQDPSRIEYLWQVMFRSGFFPAGRIACSAISAIDIALWDI
;
A
#
# COMPACT_ATOMS: atom_id res chain seq x y z
N MET A 1 -4.62 -14.26 -15.00
CA MET A 1 -4.86 -12.88 -14.53
C MET A 1 -3.73 -12.56 -13.58
N VAL A 2 -3.10 -11.39 -13.72
CA VAL A 2 -1.98 -10.96 -12.87
C VAL A 2 -2.46 -10.93 -11.42
N LYS A 3 -1.61 -11.35 -10.49
CA LYS A 3 -1.92 -11.35 -9.05
C LYS A 3 -0.85 -10.63 -8.27
N ILE A 4 -1.28 -9.89 -7.26
CA ILE A 4 -0.38 -9.32 -6.25
C ILE A 4 0.27 -10.45 -5.46
N THR A 5 1.59 -10.45 -5.38
CA THR A 5 2.39 -11.45 -4.64
C THR A 5 2.90 -10.91 -3.31
N ASP A 6 3.17 -9.60 -3.22
CA ASP A 6 3.56 -8.95 -1.97
C ASP A 6 3.27 -7.44 -2.00
N VAL A 7 3.20 -6.84 -0.82
CA VAL A 7 3.08 -5.39 -0.59
C VAL A 7 4.11 -5.00 0.47
N LYS A 8 5.18 -4.31 0.09
CA LYS A 8 6.29 -3.96 0.99
C LYS A 8 6.27 -2.48 1.29
N SER A 9 6.62 -2.09 2.52
CA SER A 9 6.86 -0.70 2.86
C SER A 9 8.34 -0.46 3.17
N PHE A 10 8.82 0.73 2.83
CA PHE A 10 10.21 1.14 3.01
C PHE A 10 10.24 2.50 3.68
N VAL A 11 10.90 2.58 4.83
CA VAL A 11 11.22 3.85 5.50
C VAL A 11 12.67 4.17 5.18
N VAL A 12 12.91 5.28 4.50
CA VAL A 12 14.24 5.68 4.02
C VAL A 12 14.61 7.01 4.64
N TRP A 13 15.74 7.07 5.32
CA TRP A 13 16.30 8.33 5.83
C TRP A 13 17.18 8.96 4.75
N GLU A 14 16.83 10.15 4.28
CA GLU A 14 17.59 10.86 3.25
C GLU A 14 17.44 12.39 3.43
N ASN A 15 18.51 13.14 3.20
CA ASN A 15 18.56 14.61 3.30
C ASN A 15 17.84 15.20 4.53
N GLY A 16 18.06 14.62 5.72
CA GLY A 16 17.54 15.15 6.98
C GLY A 16 16.05 14.85 7.27
N ARG A 17 15.41 13.96 6.52
CA ARG A 17 14.03 13.52 6.81
C ARG A 17 13.79 12.05 6.43
N ASN A 18 12.67 11.52 6.93
CA ASN A 18 12.16 10.23 6.48
C ASN A 18 11.37 10.39 5.17
N PHE A 19 11.50 9.38 4.32
CA PHE A 19 10.63 9.09 3.20
C PHE A 19 9.96 7.74 3.45
N PHE A 20 8.75 7.59 2.92
CA PHE A 20 7.99 6.36 3.03
C PHE A 20 7.48 5.97 1.65
N PHE A 21 7.84 4.75 1.26
CA PHE A 21 7.46 4.15 -0.01
C PHE A 21 6.76 2.83 0.24
N VAL A 22 5.87 2.48 -0.67
CA VAL A 22 5.23 1.18 -0.79
C VAL A 22 5.54 0.64 -2.17
N LYS A 23 5.85 -0.64 -2.24
CA LYS A 23 6.03 -1.40 -3.47
C LYS A 23 5.01 -2.53 -3.51
N VAL A 24 4.25 -2.61 -4.59
CA VAL A 24 3.32 -3.72 -4.84
C VAL A 24 3.94 -4.61 -5.91
N GLU A 25 4.20 -5.89 -5.58
CA GLU A 25 4.80 -6.87 -6.50
C GLU A 25 3.73 -7.79 -7.08
N THR A 26 3.91 -8.23 -8.32
CA THR A 26 2.98 -9.14 -9.00
C THR A 26 3.63 -10.43 -9.49
N ASP A 27 2.82 -11.44 -9.79
CA ASP A 27 3.26 -12.72 -10.36
C ASP A 27 3.74 -12.62 -11.82
N ALA A 28 3.47 -11.49 -12.49
CA ALA A 28 3.97 -11.17 -13.82
C ALA A 28 5.39 -10.55 -13.82
N GLY A 29 5.98 -10.33 -12.64
CA GLY A 29 7.26 -9.65 -12.50
C GLY A 29 7.18 -8.12 -12.67
N ILE A 30 5.97 -7.57 -12.83
CA ILE A 30 5.70 -6.12 -12.82
C ILE A 30 5.50 -5.69 -11.37
N TYR A 31 5.97 -4.50 -11.03
CA TYR A 31 5.70 -3.86 -9.75
C TYR A 31 5.42 -2.37 -9.98
N GLY A 32 4.72 -1.77 -9.03
CA GLY A 32 4.54 -0.32 -8.97
C GLY A 32 4.91 0.22 -7.60
N GLU A 33 5.17 1.52 -7.57
CA GLU A 33 5.64 2.24 -6.39
C GLU A 33 4.77 3.44 -6.07
N GLY A 34 4.59 3.70 -4.78
CA GLY A 34 3.84 4.85 -4.29
C GLY A 34 4.37 5.31 -2.95
N GLY A 35 4.15 6.57 -2.58
CA GLY A 35 4.74 7.11 -1.35
C GLY A 35 3.91 8.23 -0.73
N LEU A 36 3.91 8.28 0.60
CA LEU A 36 3.34 9.37 1.38
C LEU A 36 4.15 9.56 2.67
N THR A 37 4.65 10.77 2.91
CA THR A 37 5.50 11.06 4.08
C THR A 37 4.66 11.32 5.35
N TRP A 38 5.30 11.17 6.53
CA TRP A 38 4.83 11.48 7.89
C TRP A 38 4.28 10.26 8.66
N ARG A 39 4.86 10.00 9.84
CA ARG A 39 4.50 8.88 10.74
C ARG A 39 4.75 7.52 10.10
N GLU A 40 5.93 7.36 9.51
CA GLU A 40 6.29 6.27 8.60
C GLU A 40 6.21 4.89 9.27
N MET A 41 6.62 4.80 10.55
CA MET A 41 6.51 3.55 11.31
C MET A 41 5.06 3.12 11.54
N ALA A 42 4.15 4.07 11.77
CA ALA A 42 2.73 3.76 11.94
C ALA A 42 2.08 3.39 10.60
N ALA A 43 2.43 4.11 9.53
CA ALA A 43 1.99 3.78 8.17
C ALA A 43 2.49 2.40 7.72
N SER A 44 3.75 2.06 8.02
CA SER A 44 4.34 0.75 7.75
C SER A 44 3.55 -0.38 8.43
N GLY A 45 3.24 -0.24 9.72
CA GLY A 45 2.37 -1.20 10.42
C GLY A 45 0.97 -1.31 9.80
N CYS A 46 0.40 -0.20 9.32
CA CYS A 46 -0.87 -0.25 8.58
C CYS A 46 -0.73 -1.01 7.25
N VAL A 47 0.36 -0.85 6.50
CA VAL A 47 0.62 -1.62 5.28
C VAL A 47 0.67 -3.12 5.59
N ASP A 48 1.33 -3.52 6.67
CA ASP A 48 1.39 -4.92 7.08
C ASP A 48 0.00 -5.49 7.43
N HIS A 49 -0.88 -4.70 8.04
CA HIS A 49 -2.27 -5.11 8.29
C HIS A 49 -3.13 -5.18 7.04
N LEU A 50 -2.87 -4.35 6.03
CA LEU A 50 -3.64 -4.32 4.78
C LEU A 50 -3.17 -5.40 3.79
N LYS A 51 -1.88 -5.75 3.80
CA LYS A 51 -1.25 -6.73 2.89
C LYS A 51 -2.06 -8.04 2.72
N PRO A 52 -2.56 -8.71 3.78
CA PRO A 52 -3.31 -9.96 3.63
C PRO A 52 -4.62 -9.82 2.84
N LEU A 53 -5.18 -8.61 2.75
CA LEU A 53 -6.38 -8.34 1.94
C LEU A 53 -6.07 -8.22 0.45
N LEU A 54 -4.81 -7.95 0.11
CA LEU A 54 -4.36 -7.60 -1.25
C LEU A 54 -3.65 -8.77 -1.95
N VAL A 55 -2.87 -9.56 -1.22
CA VAL A 55 -2.15 -10.70 -1.79
C VAL A 55 -3.13 -11.68 -2.44
N GLY A 56 -2.83 -12.07 -3.68
CA GLY A 56 -3.67 -12.94 -4.51
C GLY A 56 -4.79 -12.23 -5.28
N GLN A 57 -5.02 -10.94 -5.04
CA GLN A 57 -5.96 -10.13 -5.81
C GLN A 57 -5.36 -9.66 -7.14
N ASP A 58 -6.24 -9.34 -8.09
CA ASP A 58 -5.89 -8.68 -9.34
C ASP A 58 -5.59 -7.20 -9.12
N PRO A 59 -4.36 -6.71 -9.41
CA PRO A 59 -3.97 -5.33 -9.16
C PRO A 59 -4.76 -4.32 -9.99
N SER A 60 -5.33 -4.71 -11.13
CA SER A 60 -6.11 -3.80 -12.00
C SER A 60 -7.48 -3.42 -11.41
N ARG A 61 -7.92 -4.10 -10.35
CA ARG A 61 -9.18 -3.81 -9.64
C ARG A 61 -9.03 -2.68 -8.62
N ILE A 62 -8.41 -1.57 -9.03
CA ILE A 62 -7.92 -0.51 -8.13
C ILE A 62 -9.03 0.01 -7.20
N GLU A 63 -10.16 0.48 -7.73
CA GLU A 63 -11.27 0.99 -6.90
C GLU A 63 -11.82 -0.08 -5.94
N TYR A 64 -11.89 -1.34 -6.39
CA TYR A 64 -12.32 -2.43 -5.51
C TYR A 64 -11.34 -2.64 -4.35
N LEU A 65 -10.03 -2.65 -4.62
CA LEU A 65 -9.00 -2.80 -3.60
C LEU A 65 -8.98 -1.60 -2.64
N TRP A 66 -9.19 -0.40 -3.16
CA TRP A 66 -9.35 0.81 -2.34
C TRP A 66 -10.51 0.66 -1.35
N GLN A 67 -11.69 0.24 -1.83
CA GLN A 67 -12.87 0.01 -0.98
C GLN A 67 -12.63 -1.11 0.05
N VAL A 68 -11.97 -2.20 -0.35
CA VAL A 68 -11.60 -3.30 0.56
C VAL A 68 -10.71 -2.79 1.69
N MET A 69 -9.66 -2.02 1.36
CA MET A 69 -8.76 -1.49 2.38
C MET A 69 -9.47 -0.48 3.29
N PHE A 70 -10.28 0.43 2.73
CA PHE A 70 -10.96 1.47 3.50
C PHE A 70 -12.03 0.94 4.46
N ARG A 71 -12.69 -0.18 4.09
CA ARG A 71 -13.91 -0.69 4.77
C ARG A 71 -13.73 -2.03 5.50
N SER A 72 -12.54 -2.61 5.49
CA SER A 72 -12.26 -3.90 6.15
C SER A 72 -12.12 -3.81 7.67
N GLY A 73 -11.91 -2.61 8.22
CA GLY A 73 -11.88 -2.36 9.65
C GLY A 73 -13.27 -2.24 10.27
N PHE A 74 -13.39 -2.49 11.57
CA PHE A 74 -14.62 -2.20 12.33
C PHE A 74 -14.99 -0.70 12.28
N PHE A 75 -13.96 0.15 12.35
CA PHE A 75 -14.09 1.59 12.13
C PHE A 75 -13.54 1.97 10.74
N PRO A 76 -14.09 3.02 10.11
CA PRO A 76 -13.54 3.56 8.88
C PRO A 76 -12.06 3.95 9.02
N ALA A 77 -11.31 3.87 7.92
CA ALA A 77 -9.90 4.24 7.90
C ALA A 77 -9.68 5.68 8.40
N GLY A 78 -8.85 5.82 9.43
CA GLY A 78 -8.38 7.12 9.93
C GLY A 78 -7.14 7.62 9.19
N ARG A 79 -6.56 8.73 9.66
CA ARG A 79 -5.45 9.44 8.97
C ARG A 79 -4.27 8.54 8.57
N ILE A 80 -3.79 7.70 9.48
CA ILE A 80 -2.63 6.82 9.21
C ILE A 80 -3.00 5.68 8.25
N ALA A 81 -4.19 5.08 8.43
CA ALA A 81 -4.67 4.06 7.51
C ALA A 81 -4.88 4.64 6.10
N CYS A 82 -5.51 5.81 5.98
CA CYS A 82 -5.66 6.50 4.69
C CYS A 82 -4.31 6.85 4.04
N SER A 83 -3.29 7.18 4.84
CA SER A 83 -1.93 7.40 4.33
C SER A 83 -1.35 6.13 3.71
N ALA A 84 -1.46 4.99 4.41
CA ALA A 84 -1.00 3.70 3.89
C ALA A 84 -1.80 3.29 2.64
N ILE A 85 -3.13 3.44 2.67
CA ILE A 85 -4.02 3.18 1.54
C ILE A 85 -3.62 4.02 0.33
N SER A 86 -3.34 5.31 0.52
CA SER A 86 -2.93 6.20 -0.58
C SER A 86 -1.60 5.77 -1.20
N ALA A 87 -0.61 5.36 -0.40
CA ALA A 87 0.66 4.88 -0.93
C ALA A 87 0.49 3.57 -1.72
N ILE A 88 -0.37 2.66 -1.25
CA ILE A 88 -0.73 1.43 -1.98
C ILE A 88 -1.50 1.77 -3.26
N ASP A 89 -2.47 2.69 -3.22
CA ASP A 89 -3.29 3.09 -4.36
C ASP A 89 -2.44 3.67 -5.50
N ILE A 90 -1.50 4.57 -5.17
CA ILE A 90 -0.53 5.09 -6.15
C ILE A 90 0.30 3.95 -6.75
N ALA A 91 0.80 3.02 -5.93
CA ALA A 91 1.56 1.87 -6.40
C ALA A 91 0.73 0.94 -7.30
N LEU A 92 -0.58 0.83 -7.08
CA LEU A 92 -1.50 0.06 -7.93
C LEU A 92 -1.75 0.76 -9.28
N TRP A 93 -1.78 2.10 -9.32
CA TRP A 93 -1.88 2.87 -10.55
C TRP A 93 -0.59 2.89 -11.39
N ASP A 94 0.55 2.67 -10.75
CA ASP A 94 1.87 2.59 -11.39
C ASP A 94 2.12 1.23 -12.07
N ILE A 95 1.40 0.18 -11.66
CA ILE A 95 1.39 -1.16 -12.30
C ILE A 95 0.61 -1.12 -13.62
#